data_AF-A0A6P8IPF3-F1
#
_entry.id   AF-A0A6P8IPF3-F1
#
_cell.length_a   1.000
_cell.length_b   1.000
_cell.length_c   1.000
_cell.angle_alpha   90.00
_cell.angle_beta   90.00
_cell.angle_gamma   90.00
#
_symmetry.space_group_name_H-M   'P 1'
#
loop_
_entity.id
_entity.type
_entity.pdbx_description
1 polymer ?
#
loop_
_entity_poly.entity_id
_entity_poly.type
_entity_poly.pdbx_seq_one_letter_code
_entity_poly.pdbx_strand_id
1 'polypeptide(L)'
;MNTHWGGGRVWCSLRGTSADKNFGSRSLGNQAFKMASRKRKIQDEVEVNENRPKNTPEKKTKKEKWTNKQRVLVFCGRGITHRARHLMLDLRTLLPHHKADTKLDRKDKLFIINEVCEMKNCNSCIYLEMRKRKDLFMWFSFAPHGPSAKFLVENVHTMDELKMTGNCLKGSRPILSFDQHFDKKPETQLLKEMFIQIFSTPNYHPKSKPFIDHIMTFSKLDDDRIWVRNFQIVEEDGTLLEIGPRFVLNLVRIFEGSFGGPTLYENPHYQSPNEHRRLIRREAAHKYLDRVESKQSLEVRREANKDIPRDEEDVDDIFHTITQSDIDKARANSKKTIQK
;
A
#
# COMPACT_ATOMS: atom_id res chain seq x y z
N MET A 1 29.70 -52.85 14.25
CA MET A 1 30.68 -52.71 15.35
C MET A 1 30.43 -51.37 16.02
N ASN A 2 29.79 -51.42 17.18
CA ASN A 2 29.60 -50.27 18.07
C ASN A 2 30.91 -50.01 18.81
N THR A 3 31.37 -48.76 18.87
CA THR A 3 32.32 -48.33 19.90
C THR A 3 31.93 -46.96 20.44
N HIS A 4 31.32 -47.00 21.62
CA HIS A 4 31.26 -45.93 22.63
C HIS A 4 32.65 -45.44 23.01
N TRP A 5 32.80 -44.13 23.22
CA TRP A 5 33.72 -43.48 24.17
C TRP A 5 33.08 -42.11 24.49
N GLY A 6 32.87 -41.63 25.73
CA GLY A 6 33.40 -42.04 27.03
C GLY A 6 34.28 -40.94 27.63
N GLY A 7 33.69 -40.05 28.45
CA GLY A 7 34.34 -39.50 29.66
C GLY A 7 35.32 -38.31 29.56
N GLY A 8 34.89 -37.16 30.09
CA GLY A 8 35.45 -36.65 31.36
C GLY A 8 36.82 -35.93 31.40
N ARG A 9 36.75 -34.60 31.57
CA ARG A 9 37.28 -33.80 32.71
C ARG A 9 38.82 -33.75 32.96
N VAL A 10 39.37 -32.51 32.98
CA VAL A 10 40.10 -31.84 34.12
C VAL A 10 41.36 -31.01 33.74
N TRP A 11 41.27 -29.70 34.02
CA TRP A 11 42.21 -28.72 34.61
C TRP A 11 43.64 -28.45 34.11
N CYS A 12 43.98 -27.15 33.98
CA CYS A 12 44.96 -26.38 34.80
C CYS A 12 45.03 -24.94 34.23
N SER A 13 44.70 -23.85 34.95
CA SER A 13 45.38 -23.21 36.10
C SER A 13 46.72 -22.55 35.74
N LEU A 14 46.80 -21.23 35.94
CA LEU A 14 47.92 -20.43 36.47
C LEU A 14 47.38 -19.00 36.72
N ARG A 15 47.08 -18.59 37.96
CA ARG A 15 47.94 -17.91 38.98
C ARG A 15 48.44 -16.53 38.50
N GLY A 16 48.45 -15.46 39.30
CA GLY A 16 48.43 -15.32 40.76
C GLY A 16 47.97 -13.93 41.22
N THR A 17 47.52 -13.83 42.48
CA THR A 17 48.24 -13.26 43.67
C THR A 17 48.04 -11.75 43.78
N SER A 18 47.50 -11.17 44.86
CA SER A 18 47.93 -11.22 46.27
C SER A 18 46.80 -10.68 47.19
N ALA A 19 46.39 -11.41 48.23
CA ALA A 19 46.50 -11.10 49.68
C ALA A 19 46.22 -9.62 50.05
N ASP A 20 45.23 -9.32 50.90
CA ASP A 20 45.42 -9.40 52.36
C ASP A 20 44.15 -9.64 53.22
N LYS A 21 44.45 -10.07 54.45
CA LYS A 21 43.60 -10.67 55.50
C LYS A 21 42.79 -9.63 56.29
N ASN A 22 41.57 -9.97 56.74
CA ASN A 22 41.26 -10.42 58.11
C ASN A 22 39.77 -10.21 58.52
N PHE A 23 39.24 -11.26 59.15
CA PHE A 23 38.26 -11.31 60.25
C PHE A 23 36.81 -10.81 60.08
N GLY A 24 35.87 -11.68 60.52
CA GLY A 24 34.72 -11.23 61.31
C GLY A 24 33.36 -11.67 60.81
N SER A 25 32.86 -12.76 61.38
CA SER A 25 31.52 -13.33 61.22
C SER A 25 30.36 -12.42 61.65
N ARG A 26 29.27 -12.37 60.88
CA ARG A 26 27.89 -12.80 61.23
C ARG A 26 26.82 -12.09 60.37
N SER A 27 25.73 -12.83 60.21
CA SER A 27 24.46 -12.56 59.50
C SER A 27 23.82 -11.19 59.74
N LEU A 28 23.11 -10.68 58.73
CA LEU A 28 21.80 -9.95 58.73
C LEU A 28 21.54 -9.58 57.25
N GLY A 29 20.46 -9.91 56.55
CA GLY A 29 19.07 -10.03 56.99
C GLY A 29 18.35 -8.70 56.78
N ASN A 30 17.68 -8.53 55.63
CA ASN A 30 16.65 -7.53 55.29
C ASN A 30 16.94 -6.03 55.51
N GLN A 31 16.92 -5.26 54.40
CA GLN A 31 16.45 -3.87 54.44
C GLN A 31 15.44 -3.60 53.32
N ALA A 32 14.17 -3.62 53.73
CA ALA A 32 13.07 -2.99 53.02
C ALA A 32 13.05 -1.50 53.42
N PHE A 33 13.30 -0.60 52.46
CA PHE A 33 13.05 0.82 52.64
C PHE A 33 11.59 1.14 52.28
N LYS A 34 10.75 1.28 53.31
CA LYS A 34 9.41 1.90 53.22
C LYS A 34 9.58 3.40 53.05
N MET A 35 9.15 3.97 51.92
CA MET A 35 8.80 5.39 51.85
C MET A 35 7.28 5.57 51.93
N ALA A 36 6.87 6.23 53.02
CA ALA A 36 5.49 6.59 53.31
C ALA A 36 5.03 7.75 52.40
N SER A 37 4.00 7.50 51.60
CA SER A 37 3.30 8.57 50.86
C SER A 37 2.40 9.34 51.81
N ARG A 38 2.82 10.57 52.11
CA ARG A 38 2.11 11.54 52.98
C ARG A 38 0.95 12.14 52.18
N LYS A 39 -0.26 11.61 52.39
CA LYS A 39 -1.53 12.13 51.85
C LYS A 39 -1.79 13.52 52.47
N ARG A 40 -1.60 14.60 51.70
CA ARG A 40 -2.07 15.95 52.08
C ARG A 40 -3.59 15.98 51.96
N LYS A 41 -4.30 16.22 53.06
CA LYS A 41 -5.71 16.61 53.07
C LYS A 41 -5.77 18.11 52.76
N ILE A 42 -6.39 18.46 51.64
CA ILE A 42 -6.90 19.81 51.38
C ILE A 42 -8.39 19.73 51.76
N GLN A 43 -8.78 20.53 52.75
CA GLN A 43 -10.19 20.77 53.09
C GLN A 43 -10.65 21.92 52.18
N ASP A 44 -11.41 21.58 51.14
CA ASP A 44 -12.24 22.57 50.45
C ASP A 44 -13.63 22.49 51.07
N GLU A 45 -14.01 23.52 51.82
CA GLU A 45 -15.38 23.75 52.24
C GLU A 45 -16.20 24.17 51.01
N VAL A 46 -17.11 23.29 50.58
CA VAL A 46 -18.13 23.61 49.57
C VAL A 46 -19.45 23.75 50.30
N GLU A 47 -19.92 24.99 50.44
CA GLU A 47 -21.27 25.30 50.90
C GLU A 47 -22.31 24.61 49.99
N VAL A 48 -23.14 23.78 50.60
CA VAL A 48 -24.22 23.06 49.91
C VAL A 48 -25.39 24.03 49.71
N ASN A 49 -25.53 24.54 48.50
CA ASN A 49 -26.73 25.27 48.09
C ASN A 49 -27.87 24.25 47.79
N GLU A 50 -28.74 24.04 48.76
CA GLU A 50 -29.92 23.17 48.69
C GLU A 50 -31.02 23.79 47.82
N ASN A 51 -30.86 23.80 46.50
CA ASN A 51 -31.99 23.98 45.56
C ASN A 51 -31.62 23.52 44.13
N ARG A 52 -31.57 22.20 43.90
CA ARG A 52 -31.71 21.63 42.55
C ARG A 52 -32.82 20.57 42.55
N PRO A 53 -33.75 20.59 41.58
CA PRO A 53 -34.81 19.60 41.49
C PRO A 53 -34.22 18.19 41.33
N LYS A 54 -34.76 17.26 42.13
CA LYS A 54 -34.38 15.85 42.17
C LYS A 54 -34.34 15.25 40.77
N ASN A 55 -33.16 14.77 40.37
CA ASN A 55 -32.95 13.94 39.20
C ASN A 55 -34.02 12.85 39.12
N THR A 56 -34.82 12.90 38.06
CA THR A 56 -35.59 11.75 37.62
C THR A 56 -34.59 10.64 37.28
N PRO A 57 -34.84 9.38 37.64
CA PRO A 57 -33.95 8.29 37.25
C PRO A 57 -33.96 8.21 35.73
N GLU A 58 -32.83 8.56 35.10
CA GLU A 58 -32.61 8.36 33.68
C GLU A 58 -32.95 6.90 33.37
N LYS A 59 -34.01 6.70 32.58
CA LYS A 59 -34.41 5.38 32.10
C LYS A 59 -33.17 4.78 31.46
N LYS A 60 -32.61 3.72 32.05
CA LYS A 60 -31.55 2.91 31.44
C LYS A 60 -32.00 2.58 30.01
N THR A 61 -31.42 3.28 29.03
CA THR A 61 -31.72 3.05 27.63
C THR A 61 -31.41 1.58 27.37
N LYS A 62 -32.40 0.83 26.87
CA LYS A 62 -32.19 -0.57 26.51
C LYS A 62 -30.98 -0.58 25.57
N LYS A 63 -29.94 -1.37 25.90
CA LYS A 63 -28.78 -1.53 25.01
C LYS A 63 -29.31 -1.91 23.63
N GLU A 64 -29.18 -1.01 22.68
CA GLU A 64 -29.66 -1.21 21.33
C GLU A 64 -28.98 -2.45 20.75
N LYS A 65 -29.77 -3.33 20.17
CA LYS A 65 -29.29 -4.64 19.71
C LYS A 65 -28.58 -4.46 18.36
N TRP A 66 -27.50 -5.20 18.16
CA TRP A 66 -26.84 -5.32 16.86
C TRP A 66 -27.78 -6.01 15.86
N THR A 67 -28.50 -5.21 15.06
CA THR A 67 -29.51 -5.67 14.10
C THR A 67 -28.89 -6.05 12.75
N ASN A 68 -28.01 -5.19 12.21
CA ASN A 68 -27.34 -5.42 10.93
C ASN A 68 -26.07 -6.27 11.10
N LYS A 69 -26.16 -7.59 10.91
CA LYS A 69 -25.03 -8.51 11.07
C LYS A 69 -24.14 -8.63 9.81
N GLN A 70 -23.68 -7.51 9.27
CA GLN A 70 -22.67 -7.53 8.21
C GLN A 70 -21.30 -7.98 8.74
N ARG A 71 -20.66 -8.85 7.99
CA ARG A 71 -19.31 -9.37 8.24
C ARG A 71 -18.59 -9.48 6.91
N VAL A 72 -17.36 -8.97 6.89
CA VAL A 72 -16.56 -8.89 5.67
C VAL A 72 -15.35 -9.80 5.79
N LEU A 73 -15.19 -10.73 4.87
CA LEU A 73 -13.98 -11.55 4.78
C LEU A 73 -12.88 -10.75 4.07
N VAL A 74 -11.72 -10.58 4.71
CA VAL A 74 -10.59 -9.82 4.13
C VAL A 74 -9.33 -10.69 4.13
N PHE A 75 -8.88 -11.12 2.95
CA PHE A 75 -7.70 -11.96 2.79
C PHE A 75 -7.03 -11.78 1.43
N CYS A 76 -5.91 -12.47 1.22
CA CYS A 76 -5.10 -12.35 0.02
C CYS A 76 -4.67 -13.71 -0.54
N GLY A 77 -4.35 -13.74 -1.83
CA GLY A 77 -3.72 -14.89 -2.48
C GLY A 77 -2.22 -14.98 -2.21
N ARG A 78 -1.63 -16.15 -2.52
CA ARG A 78 -0.18 -16.36 -2.36
C ARG A 78 0.67 -15.49 -3.30
N GLY A 79 1.76 -14.98 -2.73
CA GLY A 79 2.75 -14.15 -3.44
C GLY A 79 2.38 -12.66 -3.53
N ILE A 80 1.59 -12.17 -2.56
CA ILE A 80 1.35 -10.74 -2.33
C ILE A 80 2.65 -9.99 -1.99
N THR A 81 2.81 -8.80 -2.55
CA THR A 81 3.95 -7.89 -2.29
C THR A 81 3.87 -7.32 -0.87
N HIS A 82 4.98 -6.74 -0.39
CA HIS A 82 5.03 -6.11 0.93
C HIS A 82 3.99 -4.98 1.07
N ARG A 83 3.94 -4.07 0.09
CA ARG A 83 2.98 -2.96 0.05
C ARG A 83 1.52 -3.42 0.09
N ALA A 84 1.17 -4.41 -0.74
CA ALA A 84 -0.20 -4.93 -0.79
C ALA A 84 -0.60 -5.67 0.50
N ARG A 85 0.36 -6.26 1.22
CA ARG A 85 0.11 -6.86 2.54
C ARG A 85 -0.23 -5.80 3.58
N HIS A 86 0.50 -4.69 3.60
CA HIS A 86 0.20 -3.56 4.47
C HIS A 86 -1.15 -2.95 4.15
N LEU A 87 -1.48 -2.74 2.87
CA LEU A 87 -2.83 -2.33 2.47
C LEU A 87 -3.93 -3.26 3.00
N MET A 88 -3.73 -4.58 2.94
CA MET A 88 -4.68 -5.55 3.50
C MET A 88 -4.80 -5.43 5.03
N LEU A 89 -3.68 -5.18 5.73
CA LEU A 89 -3.69 -4.98 7.19
C LEU A 89 -4.39 -3.66 7.54
N ASP A 90 -4.16 -2.59 6.79
CA ASP A 90 -4.82 -1.30 6.95
C ASP A 90 -6.34 -1.41 6.74
N LEU A 91 -6.79 -2.19 5.74
CA LEU A 91 -8.22 -2.46 5.56
C LEU A 91 -8.82 -3.24 6.75
N ARG A 92 -8.05 -4.13 7.37
CA ARG A 92 -8.48 -4.88 8.56
C ARG A 92 -8.54 -3.99 9.81
N THR A 93 -7.65 -3.00 9.94
CA THR A 93 -7.68 -2.07 11.08
C THR A 93 -8.87 -1.11 10.98
N LEU A 94 -9.25 -0.71 9.77
CA LEU A 94 -10.40 0.17 9.52
C LEU A 94 -11.75 -0.53 9.69
N LEU A 95 -11.86 -1.80 9.27
CA LEU A 95 -13.13 -2.54 9.30
C LEU A 95 -13.26 -3.41 10.56
N PRO A 96 -13.97 -3.00 11.62
CA PRO A 96 -14.05 -3.78 12.87
C PRO A 96 -14.81 -5.11 12.70
N HIS A 97 -15.70 -5.20 11.71
CA HIS A 97 -16.49 -6.38 11.34
C HIS A 97 -15.76 -7.31 10.36
N HIS A 98 -14.45 -7.11 10.16
CA HIS A 98 -13.66 -8.00 9.31
C HIS A 98 -13.45 -9.38 9.95
N LYS A 99 -13.26 -10.37 9.09
CA LYS A 99 -12.73 -11.70 9.41
C LYS A 99 -11.49 -11.93 8.56
N ALA A 100 -10.43 -12.44 9.20
CA ALA A 100 -9.22 -12.84 8.50
C ALA A 100 -9.29 -14.31 8.10
N ASP A 101 -8.61 -14.66 7.02
CA ASP A 101 -8.39 -16.04 6.63
C ASP A 101 -6.95 -16.32 6.18
N THR A 102 -6.65 -17.61 6.05
CA THR A 102 -5.42 -18.10 5.43
C THR A 102 -5.33 -17.67 3.97
N LYS A 103 -4.12 -17.69 3.41
CA LYS A 103 -3.89 -17.23 2.04
C LYS A 103 -4.29 -18.32 1.06
N LEU A 104 -5.14 -17.98 0.09
CA LEU A 104 -5.56 -18.87 -0.98
C LEU A 104 -4.38 -19.22 -1.90
N ASP A 105 -4.27 -20.48 -2.31
CA ASP A 105 -3.24 -20.89 -3.25
C ASP A 105 -3.57 -20.41 -4.67
N ARG A 106 -2.54 -20.32 -5.52
CA ARG A 106 -2.71 -19.86 -6.91
C ARG A 106 -3.40 -20.90 -7.80
N LYS A 107 -3.39 -22.17 -7.39
CA LYS A 107 -4.01 -23.28 -8.12
C LYS A 107 -5.51 -23.40 -7.81
N ASP A 108 -5.93 -22.84 -6.69
CA ASP A 108 -7.29 -22.97 -6.21
C ASP A 108 -8.25 -22.12 -7.06
N LYS A 109 -9.45 -22.65 -7.30
CA LYS A 109 -10.51 -21.93 -8.00
C LYS A 109 -11.10 -20.87 -7.06
N LEU A 110 -11.48 -19.72 -7.61
CA LEU A 110 -12.06 -18.63 -6.83
C LEU A 110 -13.41 -18.98 -6.19
N PHE A 111 -14.10 -20.02 -6.67
CA PHE A 111 -15.36 -20.49 -6.09
C PHE A 111 -15.23 -20.98 -4.65
N ILE A 112 -14.04 -21.48 -4.25
CA ILE A 112 -13.75 -21.94 -2.89
C ILE A 112 -13.93 -20.79 -1.87
N ILE A 113 -13.78 -19.54 -2.31
CA ILE A 113 -13.97 -18.36 -1.47
C ILE A 113 -15.42 -18.29 -0.96
N ASN A 114 -16.39 -18.76 -1.73
CA ASN A 114 -17.80 -18.79 -1.33
C ASN A 114 -18.02 -19.74 -0.14
N GLU A 115 -17.42 -20.93 -0.20
CA GLU A 115 -17.47 -21.92 0.89
C GLU A 115 -16.82 -21.37 2.16
N VAL A 116 -15.67 -20.70 2.02
CA VAL A 116 -15.00 -20.04 3.15
C VAL A 116 -15.88 -18.94 3.75
N CYS A 117 -16.55 -18.15 2.92
CA CYS A 117 -17.49 -17.12 3.38
C CYS A 117 -18.65 -17.74 4.16
N GLU A 118 -19.20 -18.86 3.69
CA GLU A 118 -20.28 -19.59 4.36
C GLU A 118 -19.81 -20.15 5.72
N MET A 119 -18.66 -20.84 5.76
CA MET A 119 -18.07 -21.36 7.01
C MET A 119 -17.83 -20.26 8.06
N LYS A 120 -17.43 -19.06 7.61
CA LYS A 120 -17.19 -17.90 8.48
C LYS A 120 -18.40 -17.01 8.67
N ASN A 121 -19.52 -17.35 8.03
CA ASN A 121 -20.78 -16.61 8.01
C ASN A 121 -20.54 -15.13 7.65
N CYS A 122 -19.78 -14.89 6.57
CA CYS A 122 -19.48 -13.58 6.01
C CYS A 122 -20.41 -13.29 4.83
N ASN A 123 -20.96 -12.08 4.79
CA ASN A 123 -21.91 -11.67 3.74
C ASN A 123 -21.16 -11.10 2.53
N SER A 124 -20.01 -10.47 2.79
CA SER A 124 -19.20 -9.82 1.77
C SER A 124 -17.74 -10.26 1.89
N CYS A 125 -17.01 -10.13 0.80
CA CYS A 125 -15.62 -10.53 0.69
C CYS A 125 -14.79 -9.48 -0.05
N ILE A 126 -13.60 -9.21 0.49
CA ILE A 126 -12.52 -8.47 -0.14
C ILE A 126 -11.35 -9.44 -0.34
N TYR A 127 -11.06 -9.77 -1.59
CA TYR A 127 -9.97 -10.67 -1.95
C TYR A 127 -8.91 -9.94 -2.77
N LEU A 128 -7.66 -9.97 -2.28
CA LEU A 128 -6.51 -9.36 -2.95
C LEU A 128 -5.73 -10.42 -3.75
N GLU A 129 -5.71 -10.26 -5.06
CA GLU A 129 -5.03 -11.14 -6.01
C GLU A 129 -3.78 -10.44 -6.56
N MET A 130 -2.60 -11.05 -6.40
CA MET A 130 -1.34 -10.51 -6.93
C MET A 130 -0.88 -11.30 -8.16
N ARG A 131 -0.85 -10.65 -9.33
CA ARG A 131 -0.35 -11.26 -10.57
C ARG A 131 1.08 -10.81 -10.87
N LYS A 132 1.92 -11.76 -11.28
CA LYS A 132 3.35 -11.55 -11.62
C LYS A 132 4.16 -10.79 -10.54
N ARG A 133 3.68 -10.75 -9.28
CA ARG A 133 4.24 -9.93 -8.18
C ARG A 133 4.36 -8.44 -8.51
N LYS A 134 3.59 -7.94 -9.47
CA LYS A 134 3.62 -6.53 -9.93
C LYS A 134 2.23 -5.91 -9.90
N ASP A 135 1.25 -6.64 -10.41
CA ASP A 135 -0.11 -6.11 -10.61
C ASP A 135 -1.02 -6.59 -9.48
N LEU A 136 -1.60 -5.64 -8.74
CA LEU A 136 -2.55 -5.92 -7.67
C LEU A 136 -3.98 -5.80 -8.21
N PHE A 137 -4.74 -6.88 -8.10
CA PHE A 137 -6.17 -6.88 -8.33
C PHE A 137 -6.91 -7.04 -7.00
N MET A 138 -8.03 -6.36 -6.88
CA MET A 138 -8.92 -6.47 -5.73
C MET A 138 -10.30 -6.87 -6.21
N TRP A 139 -10.85 -7.86 -5.53
CA TRP A 139 -12.20 -8.36 -5.78
C TRP A 139 -13.08 -7.95 -4.61
N PHE A 140 -14.21 -7.35 -4.92
CA PHE A 140 -15.31 -7.16 -3.98
C PHE A 140 -16.43 -8.10 -4.40
N SER A 141 -16.96 -8.88 -3.47
CA SER A 141 -18.03 -9.83 -3.76
C SER A 141 -19.02 -9.90 -2.61
N PHE A 142 -20.29 -10.12 -2.94
CA PHE A 142 -21.27 -10.62 -1.99
C PHE A 142 -21.40 -12.12 -2.12
N ALA A 143 -21.22 -12.84 -1.01
CA ALA A 143 -21.33 -14.29 -0.98
C ALA A 143 -22.69 -14.70 -0.39
N PRO A 144 -23.33 -15.79 -0.88
CA PRO A 144 -22.86 -16.69 -1.94
C PRO A 144 -23.32 -16.30 -3.36
N HIS A 145 -24.32 -15.43 -3.49
CA HIS A 145 -25.03 -15.24 -4.76
C HIS A 145 -24.37 -14.23 -5.72
N GLY A 146 -23.50 -13.33 -5.25
CA GLY A 146 -23.00 -12.20 -6.02
C GLY A 146 -23.81 -10.91 -5.75
N PRO A 147 -23.51 -9.80 -6.43
CA PRO A 147 -22.55 -9.64 -7.53
C PRO A 147 -21.10 -9.60 -7.07
N SER A 148 -20.18 -9.70 -8.04
CA SER A 148 -18.75 -9.49 -7.80
C SER A 148 -18.14 -8.50 -8.78
N ALA A 149 -17.23 -7.67 -8.30
CA ALA A 149 -16.55 -6.65 -9.10
C ALA A 149 -15.04 -6.79 -8.95
N LYS A 150 -14.36 -6.77 -10.09
CA LYS A 150 -12.91 -6.86 -10.17
C LYS A 150 -12.32 -5.50 -10.48
N PHE A 151 -11.34 -5.10 -9.68
CA PHE A 151 -10.61 -3.85 -9.84
C PHE A 151 -9.12 -4.12 -10.00
N LEU A 152 -8.47 -3.31 -10.84
CA LEU A 152 -7.03 -3.11 -10.79
C LEU A 152 -6.76 -2.00 -9.78
N VAL A 153 -5.85 -2.27 -8.82
CA VAL A 153 -5.49 -1.30 -7.79
C VAL A 153 -4.20 -0.61 -8.19
N GLU A 154 -4.26 0.71 -8.26
CA GLU A 154 -3.15 1.59 -8.61
C GLU A 154 -2.86 2.59 -7.48
N ASN A 155 -1.68 3.21 -7.50
CA ASN A 155 -1.29 4.28 -6.57
C ASN A 155 -1.58 3.97 -5.10
N VAL A 156 -1.19 2.78 -4.65
CA VAL A 156 -1.34 2.35 -3.26
C VAL A 156 -0.35 3.09 -2.37
N HIS A 157 -0.89 3.79 -1.39
CA HIS A 157 -0.21 4.45 -0.30
C HIS A 157 -0.75 3.90 1.02
N THR A 158 0.11 3.28 1.84
CA THR A 158 -0.30 2.65 3.12
C THR A 158 -0.31 3.67 4.26
N MET A 159 -0.94 3.32 5.39
CA MET A 159 -0.96 4.20 6.58
C MET A 159 0.45 4.52 7.10
N ASP A 160 1.41 3.59 6.95
CA ASP A 160 2.80 3.76 7.41
C ASP A 160 3.64 4.74 6.56
N GLU A 161 3.06 5.40 5.55
CA GLU A 161 3.81 6.35 4.71
C GLU A 161 3.93 7.73 5.38
N LEU A 162 5.13 8.33 5.31
CA LEU A 162 5.50 9.56 6.03
C LEU A 162 4.57 10.78 5.78
N LYS A 163 3.87 10.81 4.64
CA LYS A 163 2.97 11.92 4.28
C LYS A 163 1.60 11.82 4.95
N MET A 164 1.26 10.69 5.55
CA MET A 164 0.00 10.48 6.24
C MET A 164 0.18 10.80 7.72
N THR A 165 -0.18 12.03 8.11
CA THR A 165 0.01 12.54 9.48
C THR A 165 -1.21 12.33 10.39
N GLY A 166 -2.37 12.01 9.80
CA GLY A 166 -3.60 11.76 10.54
C GLY A 166 -3.61 10.41 11.27
N ASN A 167 -4.41 10.31 12.32
CA ASN A 167 -4.67 9.08 13.06
C ASN A 167 -6.17 8.91 13.29
N CYS A 168 -6.66 7.68 13.43
CA CYS A 168 -8.04 7.46 13.86
C CYS A 168 -8.19 6.31 14.86
N LEU A 169 -9.23 6.39 15.68
CA LEU A 169 -9.65 5.34 16.57
C LEU A 169 -9.96 4.07 15.78
N LYS A 170 -9.27 2.98 16.13
CA LYS A 170 -9.51 1.65 15.56
C LYS A 170 -10.93 1.20 15.86
N GLY A 171 -11.66 0.84 14.80
CA GLY A 171 -13.06 0.44 14.89
C GLY A 171 -14.04 1.59 15.11
N SER A 172 -13.63 2.84 14.95
CA SER A 172 -14.58 3.95 14.77
C SER A 172 -15.43 3.73 13.53
N ARG A 173 -16.62 4.33 13.51
CA ARG A 173 -17.55 4.21 12.39
C ARG A 173 -17.21 5.30 11.37
N PRO A 174 -16.81 4.94 10.13
CA PRO A 174 -16.51 5.95 9.13
C PRO A 174 -17.78 6.63 8.64
N ILE A 175 -17.67 7.91 8.29
CA ILE A 175 -18.59 8.54 7.34
C ILE A 175 -18.11 8.16 5.94
N LEU A 176 -19.02 7.65 5.10
CA LEU A 176 -18.73 7.38 3.71
C LEU A 176 -19.18 8.58 2.87
N SER A 177 -18.25 9.21 2.17
CA SER A 177 -18.52 10.31 1.25
C SER A 177 -18.39 9.83 -0.19
N PHE A 178 -19.44 9.99 -0.98
CA PHE A 178 -19.47 9.60 -2.38
C PHE A 178 -19.66 10.83 -3.26
N ASP A 179 -18.92 10.87 -4.36
CA ASP A 179 -19.11 11.87 -5.40
C ASP A 179 -20.42 11.66 -6.18
N GLN A 180 -21.00 12.74 -6.69
CA GLN A 180 -22.25 12.75 -7.46
C GLN A 180 -22.15 11.90 -8.75
N HIS A 181 -20.94 11.69 -9.27
CA HIS A 181 -20.70 10.82 -10.41
C HIS A 181 -21.14 9.37 -10.19
N PHE A 182 -21.23 8.90 -8.93
CA PHE A 182 -21.72 7.56 -8.63
C PHE A 182 -23.21 7.37 -8.94
N ASP A 183 -23.99 8.45 -8.90
CA ASP A 183 -25.44 8.40 -9.11
C ASP A 183 -25.84 8.52 -10.59
N LYS A 184 -24.89 8.80 -11.50
CA LYS A 184 -25.17 9.03 -12.92
C LYS A 184 -25.38 7.76 -13.73
N LYS A 185 -24.56 6.72 -13.52
CA LYS A 185 -24.59 5.47 -14.30
C LYS A 185 -25.03 4.27 -13.44
N PRO A 186 -25.77 3.30 -13.99
CA PRO A 186 -26.25 2.15 -13.20
C PRO A 186 -25.12 1.28 -12.65
N GLU A 187 -24.04 1.11 -13.41
CA GLU A 187 -22.87 0.35 -12.95
C GLU A 187 -22.20 1.02 -11.74
N THR A 188 -22.17 2.36 -11.69
CA THR A 188 -21.61 3.07 -10.55
C THR A 188 -22.55 3.11 -9.36
N GLN A 189 -23.86 3.17 -9.57
CA GLN A 189 -24.84 3.05 -8.49
C GLN A 189 -24.71 1.68 -7.79
N LEU A 190 -24.55 0.61 -8.57
CA LEU A 190 -24.29 -0.73 -8.02
C LEU A 190 -23.00 -0.76 -7.18
N LEU A 191 -21.93 -0.13 -7.67
CA LEU A 191 -20.67 -0.04 -6.93
C LEU A 191 -20.80 0.79 -5.65
N LYS A 192 -21.58 1.89 -5.68
CA LYS A 192 -21.87 2.72 -4.51
C LYS A 192 -22.53 1.88 -3.42
N GLU A 193 -23.60 1.16 -3.75
CA GLU A 193 -24.29 0.27 -2.80
C GLU A 193 -23.38 -0.85 -2.27
N MET A 194 -22.57 -1.43 -3.15
CA MET A 194 -21.60 -2.44 -2.76
C MET A 194 -20.57 -1.89 -1.76
N PHE A 195 -20.03 -0.70 -2.02
CA PHE A 195 -19.07 -0.04 -1.11
C PHE A 195 -19.72 0.37 0.21
N ILE A 196 -20.97 0.84 0.19
CA ILE A 196 -21.71 1.15 1.42
C ILE A 196 -21.77 -0.09 2.31
N GLN A 197 -22.19 -1.24 1.80
CA GLN A 197 -22.34 -2.44 2.63
C GLN A 197 -21.00 -3.05 3.09
N ILE A 198 -19.94 -2.88 2.31
CA ILE A 198 -18.61 -3.41 2.65
C ILE A 198 -17.89 -2.51 3.66
N PHE A 199 -17.85 -1.20 3.39
CA PHE A 199 -17.06 -0.26 4.18
C PHE A 199 -17.83 0.37 5.35
N SER A 200 -19.17 0.27 5.37
CA SER A 200 -19.93 0.72 6.54
C SER A 200 -19.72 -0.24 7.72
N THR A 201 -19.49 0.35 8.89
CA THR A 201 -19.43 -0.40 10.14
C THR A 201 -20.85 -0.52 10.71
N PRO A 202 -21.36 -1.73 10.96
CA PRO A 202 -22.69 -1.91 11.52
C PRO A 202 -22.87 -1.24 12.87
N ASN A 203 -24.05 -0.65 13.08
CA ASN A 203 -24.36 -0.01 14.36
C ASN A 203 -24.36 -1.06 15.49
N TYR A 204 -23.76 -0.71 16.63
CA TYR A 204 -23.59 -1.59 17.79
C TYR A 204 -22.78 -2.87 17.54
N HIS A 205 -21.91 -2.90 16.52
CA HIS A 205 -20.97 -4.00 16.37
C HIS A 205 -20.07 -4.10 17.63
N PRO A 206 -19.80 -5.30 18.18
CA PRO A 206 -19.09 -5.43 19.47
C PRO A 206 -17.70 -4.78 19.53
N LYS A 207 -17.03 -4.68 18.38
CA LYS A 207 -15.72 -4.02 18.24
C LYS A 207 -15.81 -2.56 17.79
N SER A 208 -17.01 -2.06 17.46
CA SER A 208 -17.18 -0.68 17.04
C SER A 208 -17.10 0.27 18.22
N LYS A 209 -16.54 1.46 17.97
CA LYS A 209 -16.56 2.58 18.90
C LYS A 209 -17.72 3.52 18.54
N PRO A 210 -18.34 4.19 19.53
CA PRO A 210 -19.48 5.05 19.29
C PRO A 210 -19.11 6.35 18.55
N PHE A 211 -17.85 6.78 18.65
CA PHE A 211 -17.36 8.01 18.05
C PHE A 211 -17.09 7.85 16.55
N ILE A 212 -17.37 8.93 15.83
CA ILE A 212 -17.03 9.11 14.42
C ILE A 212 -15.78 9.97 14.39
N ASP A 213 -14.72 9.43 13.81
CA ASP A 213 -13.37 10.04 13.88
C ASP A 213 -12.74 10.22 12.50
N HIS A 214 -13.27 9.52 11.50
CA HIS A 214 -12.72 9.55 10.15
C HIS A 214 -13.79 9.45 9.07
N ILE A 215 -13.43 9.93 7.88
CA ILE A 215 -14.22 9.95 6.67
C ILE A 215 -13.48 9.14 5.62
N MET A 216 -14.19 8.21 4.97
CA MET A 216 -13.70 7.50 3.80
C MET A 216 -14.40 8.07 2.56
N THR A 217 -13.61 8.69 1.69
CA THR A 217 -14.10 9.39 0.51
C THR A 217 -13.84 8.56 -0.74
N PHE A 218 -14.88 8.40 -1.55
CA PHE A 218 -14.87 7.78 -2.88
C PHE A 218 -15.12 8.86 -3.93
N SER A 219 -14.06 9.30 -4.60
CA SER A 219 -14.14 10.31 -5.66
C SER A 219 -13.95 9.64 -7.01
N LYS A 220 -14.87 9.86 -7.95
CA LYS A 220 -14.75 9.35 -9.30
C LYS A 220 -14.42 10.51 -10.24
N LEU A 221 -13.22 10.51 -10.79
CA LEU A 221 -12.79 11.50 -11.79
C LEU A 221 -13.21 11.07 -13.20
N ASP A 222 -13.03 11.96 -14.17
CA ASP A 222 -13.41 11.74 -15.58
C ASP A 222 -12.74 10.49 -16.21
N ASP A 223 -11.57 10.08 -15.72
CA ASP A 223 -10.84 8.89 -16.19
C ASP A 223 -11.48 7.52 -15.79
N ASP A 224 -12.73 7.51 -15.32
CA ASP A 224 -13.46 6.33 -14.81
C ASP A 224 -12.74 5.59 -13.65
N ARG A 225 -11.77 6.26 -13.01
CA ARG A 225 -11.03 5.77 -11.85
C ARG A 225 -11.63 6.27 -10.54
N ILE A 226 -11.75 5.36 -9.57
CA ILE A 226 -12.27 5.65 -8.25
C ILE A 226 -11.10 5.85 -7.29
N TRP A 227 -10.98 7.04 -6.72
CA TRP A 227 -9.99 7.39 -5.73
C TRP A 227 -10.58 7.15 -4.35
N VAL A 228 -9.91 6.31 -3.56
CA VAL A 228 -10.27 6.03 -2.17
C VAL A 228 -9.26 6.74 -1.28
N ARG A 229 -9.76 7.61 -0.40
CA ARG A 229 -8.95 8.36 0.56
C ARG A 229 -9.61 8.36 1.93
N ASN A 230 -8.79 8.36 2.97
CA ASN A 230 -9.25 8.42 4.36
C ASN A 230 -8.72 9.66 5.05
N PHE A 231 -9.63 10.38 5.70
CA PHE A 231 -9.34 11.61 6.41
C PHE A 231 -9.77 11.51 7.87
N GLN A 232 -8.95 12.01 8.78
CA GLN A 232 -9.27 12.25 10.17
C GLN A 232 -10.06 13.55 10.28
N ILE A 233 -11.04 13.57 11.17
CA ILE A 233 -11.71 14.80 11.62
C ILE A 233 -10.92 15.31 12.83
N VAL A 234 -10.21 16.42 12.69
CA VAL A 234 -9.26 16.88 13.74
C VAL A 234 -9.92 17.84 14.73
N GLU A 235 -10.71 18.79 14.23
CA GLU A 235 -11.34 19.85 15.03
C GLU A 235 -12.83 19.97 14.69
N GLU A 236 -13.58 20.63 15.58
CA GLU A 236 -15.00 20.97 15.36
C GLU A 236 -15.20 21.88 14.14
N ASP A 237 -14.13 22.58 13.71
CA ASP A 237 -14.10 23.46 12.54
C ASP A 237 -14.10 22.68 11.20
N GLY A 238 -14.02 21.35 11.23
CA GLY A 238 -14.11 20.49 10.04
C GLY A 238 -12.80 20.35 9.25
N THR A 239 -11.66 20.65 9.87
CA THR A 239 -10.33 20.43 9.28
C THR A 239 -10.06 18.93 9.13
N LEU A 240 -9.59 18.54 7.92
CA LEU A 240 -9.36 17.15 7.55
C LEU A 240 -7.87 16.87 7.34
N LEU A 241 -7.35 15.84 8.02
CA LEU A 241 -5.97 15.35 7.83
C LEU A 241 -5.95 13.95 7.20
N GLU A 242 -5.05 13.71 6.25
CA GLU A 242 -4.96 12.41 5.56
C GLU A 242 -4.32 11.33 6.49
N ILE A 243 -5.00 10.19 6.66
CA ILE A 243 -4.55 9.04 7.47
C ILE A 243 -4.04 7.89 6.57
N GLY A 244 -4.73 7.66 5.45
CA GLY A 244 -4.53 6.47 4.62
C GLY A 244 -5.35 5.23 5.06
N PRO A 245 -5.28 4.12 4.32
CA PRO A 245 -4.56 3.99 3.07
C PRO A 245 -5.27 4.76 1.95
N ARG A 246 -4.47 5.25 1.01
CA ARG A 246 -4.95 5.87 -0.23
C ARG A 246 -4.67 4.92 -1.38
N PHE A 247 -5.64 4.69 -2.23
CA PHE A 247 -5.46 3.87 -3.42
C PHE A 247 -6.49 4.24 -4.48
N VAL A 248 -6.18 3.85 -5.72
CA VAL A 248 -7.04 4.08 -6.87
C VAL A 248 -7.55 2.74 -7.36
N LEU A 249 -8.86 2.64 -7.56
CA LEU A 249 -9.55 1.49 -8.11
C LEU A 249 -9.91 1.79 -9.57
N ASN A 250 -9.38 0.99 -10.48
CA ASN A 250 -9.77 0.99 -11.89
C ASN A 250 -10.65 -0.23 -12.15
N LEU A 251 -11.92 0.00 -12.50
CA LEU A 251 -12.89 -1.07 -12.73
C LEU A 251 -12.50 -1.89 -13.95
N VAL A 252 -12.42 -3.21 -13.79
CA VAL A 252 -12.15 -4.15 -14.87
C VAL A 252 -13.47 -4.68 -15.42
N ARG A 253 -14.19 -5.43 -14.59
CA ARG A 253 -15.45 -6.11 -14.93
C ARG A 253 -16.32 -6.29 -13.69
N ILE A 254 -17.62 -6.34 -13.91
CA ILE A 254 -18.65 -6.72 -12.92
C ILE A 254 -19.29 -8.02 -13.40
N PHE A 255 -19.46 -8.97 -12.48
CA PHE A 255 -20.08 -10.26 -12.70
C PHE A 255 -21.36 -10.37 -11.89
N GLU A 256 -22.32 -11.11 -12.42
CA GLU A 256 -23.60 -11.38 -11.75
C GLU A 256 -23.41 -12.25 -10.49
N GLY A 257 -22.53 -13.25 -10.57
CA GLY A 257 -22.29 -14.19 -9.48
C GLY A 257 -21.12 -13.79 -8.57
N SER A 258 -21.00 -14.49 -7.45
CA SER A 258 -19.84 -14.36 -6.55
C SER A 258 -18.63 -15.08 -7.14
N PHE A 259 -17.60 -14.32 -7.56
CA PHE A 259 -16.37 -14.81 -8.19
C PHE A 259 -16.59 -15.62 -9.48
N GLY A 260 -17.68 -15.35 -10.20
CA GLY A 260 -18.05 -16.04 -11.43
C GLY A 260 -19.39 -15.56 -11.98
N GLY A 261 -19.95 -16.30 -12.91
CA GLY A 261 -21.19 -15.91 -13.60
C GLY A 261 -20.95 -15.03 -14.83
N PRO A 262 -22.01 -14.67 -15.56
CA PRO A 262 -21.92 -13.81 -16.74
C PRO A 262 -21.46 -12.41 -16.35
N THR A 263 -20.76 -11.76 -17.30
CA THR A 263 -20.30 -10.37 -17.15
C THR A 263 -21.50 -9.43 -17.31
N LEU A 264 -21.84 -8.69 -16.27
CA LEU A 264 -22.86 -7.64 -16.32
C LEU A 264 -22.34 -6.36 -16.95
N TYR A 265 -21.06 -6.04 -16.69
CA TYR A 265 -20.41 -4.85 -17.21
C TYR A 265 -18.92 -5.09 -17.42
N GLU A 266 -18.40 -4.58 -18.52
CA GLU A 266 -16.97 -4.56 -18.82
C GLU A 266 -16.55 -3.13 -19.16
N ASN A 267 -15.49 -2.65 -18.52
CA ASN A 267 -15.01 -1.30 -18.76
C ASN A 267 -14.24 -1.24 -20.09
N PRO A 268 -14.72 -0.49 -21.11
CA PRO A 268 -14.03 -0.37 -22.40
C PRO A 268 -12.72 0.42 -22.30
N HIS A 269 -12.57 1.28 -21.29
CA HIS A 269 -11.37 2.09 -21.08
C HIS A 269 -10.29 1.35 -20.29
N TYR A 270 -10.60 0.16 -19.76
CA TYR A 270 -9.63 -0.63 -19.02
C TYR A 270 -8.58 -1.25 -19.95
N GLN A 271 -7.32 -0.87 -19.75
CA GLN A 271 -6.19 -1.55 -20.37
C GLN A 271 -5.46 -2.41 -19.34
N SER A 272 -5.20 -3.67 -19.70
CA SER A 272 -4.48 -4.55 -18.78
C SER A 272 -3.01 -4.10 -18.64
N PRO A 273 -2.41 -4.15 -17.44
CA PRO A 273 -1.00 -3.79 -17.28
C PRO A 273 -0.03 -4.62 -18.13
N ASN A 274 -0.43 -5.84 -18.50
CA ASN A 274 0.35 -6.69 -19.39
C ASN A 274 0.32 -6.20 -20.83
N GLU A 275 -0.83 -5.72 -21.28
CA GLU A 275 -1.01 -5.14 -22.60
C GLU A 275 -0.30 -3.81 -22.72
N HIS A 276 -0.40 -2.94 -21.71
CA HIS A 276 0.35 -1.69 -21.65
C HIS A 276 1.87 -1.94 -21.76
N ARG A 277 2.39 -2.91 -20.98
CA ARG A 277 3.79 -3.33 -21.09
C ARG A 277 4.15 -3.94 -22.45
N ARG A 278 3.21 -4.63 -23.11
CA ARG A 278 3.42 -5.16 -24.47
C ARG A 278 3.51 -4.02 -25.47
N LEU A 279 2.67 -2.99 -25.34
CA LEU A 279 2.66 -1.80 -26.19
C LEU A 279 3.99 -1.05 -26.09
N ILE A 280 4.45 -0.75 -24.87
CA ILE A 280 5.74 -0.07 -24.63
C ILE A 280 6.91 -0.85 -25.27
N ARG A 281 6.92 -2.18 -25.13
CA ARG A 281 7.97 -3.01 -25.74
C ARG A 281 7.89 -3.00 -27.27
N ARG A 282 6.68 -3.00 -27.83
CA ARG A 282 6.46 -2.92 -29.28
C ARG A 282 6.94 -1.58 -29.82
N GLU A 283 6.61 -0.47 -29.16
CA GLU A 283 7.10 0.86 -29.53
C GLU A 283 8.63 0.96 -29.45
N ALA A 284 9.24 0.38 -28.42
CA ALA A 284 10.70 0.30 -28.32
C ALA A 284 11.32 -0.54 -29.44
N ALA A 285 10.66 -1.62 -29.86
CA ALA A 285 11.08 -2.43 -30.99
C ALA A 285 10.95 -1.68 -32.32
N HIS A 286 9.87 -0.93 -32.56
CA HIS A 286 9.73 -0.08 -33.74
C HIS A 286 10.84 0.97 -33.82
N LYS A 287 11.12 1.68 -32.72
CA LYS A 287 12.24 2.63 -32.66
C LYS A 287 13.60 1.99 -32.97
N TYR A 288 13.76 0.70 -32.67
CA TYR A 288 14.97 -0.03 -33.05
C TYR A 288 15.00 -0.35 -34.54
N LEU A 289 13.87 -0.81 -35.11
CA LEU A 289 13.74 -1.06 -36.55
C LEU A 289 14.00 0.21 -37.37
N ASP A 290 13.40 1.35 -36.98
CA ASP A 290 13.59 2.63 -37.65
C ASP A 290 15.07 3.06 -37.65
N ARG A 291 15.82 2.74 -36.58
CA ARG A 291 17.27 3.00 -36.50
C ARG A 291 18.08 2.09 -37.43
N VAL A 292 17.64 0.86 -37.62
CA VAL A 292 18.32 -0.08 -38.52
C VAL A 292 18.03 0.33 -39.97
N GLU A 293 16.78 0.65 -40.29
CA GLU A 293 16.36 1.10 -41.61
C GLU A 293 17.01 2.44 -42.00
N SER A 294 17.12 3.39 -41.05
CA SER A 294 17.83 4.65 -41.30
C SER A 294 19.34 4.45 -41.53
N LYS A 295 19.98 3.48 -40.86
CA LYS A 295 21.38 3.13 -41.15
C LYS A 295 21.54 2.49 -42.53
N GLN A 296 20.67 1.55 -42.87
CA GLN A 296 20.68 0.89 -44.19
C GLN A 296 20.42 1.90 -45.32
N SER A 297 19.46 2.81 -45.17
CA SER A 297 19.20 3.85 -46.17
C SER A 297 20.34 4.86 -46.30
N LEU A 298 21.06 5.18 -45.22
CA LEU A 298 22.29 5.98 -45.29
C LEU A 298 23.43 5.23 -45.99
N GLU A 299 23.59 3.93 -45.75
CA GLU A 299 24.57 3.09 -46.44
C GLU A 299 24.27 3.01 -47.94
N VAL A 300 23.01 2.75 -48.31
CA VAL A 300 22.55 2.76 -49.70
C VAL A 300 22.78 4.12 -50.36
N ARG A 301 22.46 5.23 -49.67
CA ARG A 301 22.72 6.58 -50.18
C ARG A 301 24.22 6.85 -50.35
N ARG A 302 25.06 6.37 -49.43
CA ARG A 302 26.52 6.47 -49.56
C ARG A 302 27.02 5.66 -50.74
N GLU A 303 26.53 4.44 -50.93
CA GLU A 303 26.89 3.60 -52.06
C GLU A 303 26.45 4.20 -53.39
N ALA A 304 25.21 4.67 -53.50
CA ALA A 304 24.73 5.37 -54.69
C ALA A 304 25.53 6.65 -55.01
N ASN A 305 26.01 7.35 -53.98
CA ASN A 305 26.84 8.54 -54.14
C ASN A 305 28.33 8.25 -54.41
N LYS A 306 28.80 6.99 -54.33
CA LYS A 306 30.22 6.66 -54.63
C LYS A 306 30.55 6.78 -56.11
N ASP A 307 29.57 6.51 -56.98
CA ASP A 307 29.77 6.42 -58.43
C ASP A 307 29.41 7.72 -59.18
N ILE A 308 29.13 8.81 -58.45
CA ILE A 308 28.93 10.13 -59.06
C ILE A 308 30.32 10.68 -59.43
N PRO A 309 30.60 10.96 -60.72
CA PRO A 309 31.85 11.61 -61.11
C PRO A 309 31.97 12.94 -60.38
N ARG A 310 33.09 13.16 -59.68
CA ARG A 310 33.45 14.51 -59.22
C ARG A 310 33.75 15.33 -60.46
N ASP A 311 33.02 16.43 -60.66
CA ASP A 311 33.39 17.43 -61.65
C ASP A 311 34.76 17.99 -61.25
N GLU A 312 35.74 17.97 -62.16
CA GLU A 312 37.12 18.46 -61.92
C GLU A 312 37.19 19.98 -61.67
N GLU A 313 36.04 20.68 -61.70
CA GLU A 313 35.88 22.11 -61.38
C GLU A 313 35.29 22.37 -59.96
N ASP A 314 35.22 21.37 -59.09
CA ASP A 314 34.76 21.55 -57.71
C ASP A 314 35.80 22.35 -56.88
N VAL A 315 35.46 23.61 -56.57
CA VAL A 315 36.20 24.59 -55.74
C VAL A 315 36.41 24.19 -54.26
N ASP A 316 36.16 22.93 -53.89
CA ASP A 316 36.31 22.40 -52.53
C ASP A 316 37.77 22.36 -52.06
N ASP A 317 38.74 22.35 -52.98
CA ASP A 317 40.18 22.44 -52.64
C ASP A 317 40.64 23.86 -52.24
N ILE A 318 39.78 24.88 -52.37
CA ILE A 318 40.13 26.29 -52.07
C ILE A 318 39.94 26.62 -50.58
N PHE A 319 39.08 25.91 -49.86
CA PHE A 319 38.77 26.20 -48.46
C PHE A 319 39.42 25.19 -47.49
N HIS A 320 40.74 25.10 -47.49
CA HIS A 320 41.46 24.48 -46.37
C HIS A 320 41.29 25.33 -45.11
N THR A 321 40.30 24.99 -44.28
CA THR A 321 40.18 25.57 -42.94
C THR A 321 41.35 25.04 -42.12
N ILE A 322 42.28 25.93 -41.75
CA ILE A 322 43.50 25.58 -41.00
C ILE A 322 43.11 24.77 -39.76
N THR A 323 43.51 23.50 -39.72
CA THR A 323 43.24 22.65 -38.55
C THR A 323 44.24 22.95 -37.44
N GLN A 324 43.87 22.68 -36.19
CA GLN A 324 44.76 22.87 -35.04
C GLN A 324 46.09 22.11 -35.20
N SER A 325 46.05 20.94 -35.86
CA SER A 325 47.24 20.16 -36.21
C SER A 325 48.19 20.85 -37.18
N ASP A 326 47.69 21.70 -38.09
CA ASP A 326 48.53 22.43 -39.04
C ASP A 326 49.21 23.61 -38.36
N ILE A 327 48.53 24.26 -37.42
CA ILE A 327 49.10 25.29 -36.54
C ILE A 327 50.22 24.71 -35.67
N ASP A 328 49.99 23.53 -35.11
CA ASP A 328 50.97 22.87 -34.23
C ASP A 328 52.21 22.39 -35.03
N LYS A 329 52.03 21.91 -36.26
CA LYS A 329 53.14 21.60 -37.18
C LYS A 329 53.93 22.85 -37.56
N ALA A 330 53.27 23.96 -37.87
CA ALA A 330 53.94 25.23 -38.17
C ALA A 330 54.75 25.74 -36.97
N ARG A 331 54.20 25.64 -35.76
CA ARG A 331 54.91 25.97 -34.50
C ARG A 331 56.09 25.04 -34.21
N ALA A 332 56.00 23.75 -34.55
CA ALA A 332 57.11 22.82 -34.39
C ALA A 332 58.25 23.13 -35.38
N ASN A 333 57.93 23.53 -36.61
CA ASN A 333 58.92 23.89 -37.63
C ASN A 333 59.59 25.24 -37.35
N SER A 334 58.87 26.22 -36.78
CA SER A 334 59.49 27.49 -36.37
C SER A 334 60.49 27.30 -35.22
N LYS A 335 60.21 26.41 -34.26
CA LYS A 335 61.14 26.07 -33.17
C LYS A 335 62.42 25.38 -33.66
N LYS A 336 62.35 24.54 -34.70
CA LYS A 336 63.53 23.91 -35.31
C LYS A 336 64.44 24.89 -36.05
N THR A 337 63.89 26.00 -36.54
CA THR A 337 64.65 27.00 -37.31
C THR A 337 65.43 27.96 -36.39
N ILE A 338 65.01 28.11 -35.13
CA ILE A 338 65.67 28.98 -34.12
C ILE A 338 66.85 28.27 -33.42
N GLN A 339 67.00 26.94 -33.59
CA GLN A 339 68.07 26.14 -32.99
C GLN A 339 69.24 25.83 -33.96
N LYS A 340 69.33 26.52 -35.10
CA LYS A 340 70.46 26.40 -36.04
C LYS A 340 71.30 27.66 -36.08
#